data_AF-A0A532BXU4-F1
#
_entry.id   AF-A0A532BXU4-F1
#
_cell.length_a   1.000
_cell.length_b   1.000
_cell.length_c   1.000
_cell.angle_alpha   90.00
_cell.angle_beta   90.00
_cell.angle_gamma   90.00
#
_symmetry.space_group_name_H-M   'P 1'
#
loop_
_entity.id
_entity.type
_entity.pdbx_description
1 polymer ?
#
loop_
_entity_poly.entity_id
_entity_poly.type
_entity_poly.pdbx_seq_one_letter_code
_entity_poly.pdbx_strand_id
1 'polypeptide(L)'
;MRCRAIRAHVGRVPVRLMCRILAVSPSGYYAWVARPESRRAAENRRLVAEIRIIHAASRKTYGSPRVHATLQAQGKQIGEHRVARL
;
A
#
# COMPACT_ATOMS: atom_id res chain seq x y z
N MET A 1 12.65 6.51 -0.63
CA MET A 1 12.51 7.38 0.57
C MET A 1 13.42 6.88 1.68
N ARG A 2 14.16 7.78 2.35
CA ARG A 2 15.19 7.44 3.35
C ARG A 2 14.66 6.69 4.58
N CYS A 3 13.50 7.09 5.12
CA CYS A 3 12.88 6.39 6.27
C CYS A 3 12.52 4.92 5.99
N ARG A 4 12.18 4.57 4.74
CA ARG A 4 11.91 3.18 4.35
C ARG A 4 13.18 2.32 4.41
N ALA A 5 14.32 2.86 4.01
CA ALA A 5 15.61 2.18 4.09
C ALA A 5 16.03 1.93 5.55
N ILE A 6 15.83 2.94 6.43
CA ILE A 6 16.04 2.80 7.87
C ILE A 6 15.17 1.66 8.43
N ARG A 7 13.87 1.64 8.10
CA ARG A 7 12.93 0.62 8.60
C ARG A 7 13.29 -0.80 8.17
N ALA A 8 13.84 -0.99 6.97
CA ALA A 8 14.26 -2.29 6.47
C ALA A 8 15.44 -2.91 7.25
N HIS A 9 16.21 -2.09 7.97
CA HIS A 9 17.41 -2.51 8.70
C HIS A 9 17.28 -2.37 10.23
N VAL A 10 16.08 -2.05 10.72
CA VAL A 10 15.78 -2.05 12.16
C VAL A 10 16.06 -3.44 12.73
N GLY A 11 16.74 -3.50 13.87
CA GLY A 11 17.17 -4.75 14.52
C GLY A 11 18.54 -5.26 14.07
N ARG A 12 19.07 -4.77 12.94
CA ARG A 12 20.44 -5.06 12.49
C ARG A 12 21.39 -3.90 12.75
N VAL A 13 20.91 -2.67 12.56
CA VAL A 13 21.68 -1.44 12.75
C VAL A 13 20.92 -0.50 13.68
N PRO A 14 21.58 0.25 14.58
CA PRO A 14 20.92 1.24 15.42
C PRO A 14 20.24 2.34 14.59
N VAL A 15 18.96 2.61 14.88
CA VAL A 15 18.16 3.63 14.16
C VAL A 15 18.82 5.00 14.18
N ARG A 16 19.37 5.43 15.32
CA ARG A 16 20.04 6.74 15.44
C ARG A 16 21.27 6.85 14.53
N LEU A 17 22.01 5.75 14.33
CA LEU A 17 23.16 5.71 13.44
C LEU A 17 22.72 5.88 11.99
N MET A 18 21.69 5.13 11.56
CA MET A 18 21.15 5.26 10.21
C MET A 18 20.52 6.62 9.95
N CYS A 19 19.83 7.20 10.94
CA CYS A 19 19.31 8.58 10.88
C CYS A 19 20.43 9.58 10.62
N ARG A 20 21.57 9.45 11.32
CA ARG A 20 22.75 10.30 11.12
C ARG A 20 23.34 10.14 9.72
N ILE A 21 23.59 8.90 9.29
CA ILE A 21 24.20 8.59 7.98
C ILE A 21 23.31 9.08 6.82
N LEU A 22 21.99 8.90 6.94
CA LEU A 22 21.04 9.24 5.87
C LEU A 22 20.51 10.67 5.98
N ALA A 23 21.03 11.50 6.91
CA ALA A 23 20.51 12.86 7.15
C ALA A 23 18.98 12.89 7.32
N VAL A 24 18.46 12.04 8.21
CA VAL A 24 17.06 11.97 8.64
C VAL A 24 17.00 12.30 10.13
N SER A 25 16.12 13.20 10.54
CA SER A 25 15.93 13.46 11.97
C SER A 25 15.31 12.23 12.66
N PRO A 26 15.80 11.81 13.84
CA PRO A 26 15.20 10.70 14.58
C PRO A 26 13.72 10.94 14.90
N SER A 27 13.36 12.17 15.27
CA SER A 27 11.96 12.57 15.50
C SER A 27 11.10 12.41 14.25
N GLY A 28 11.61 12.83 13.08
CA GLY A 28 10.93 12.65 11.80
C GLY A 28 10.77 11.18 11.40
N TYR A 29 11.78 10.34 11.69
CA TYR A 29 11.69 8.90 11.49
C TYR A 29 10.59 8.29 12.37
N TYR A 30 10.60 8.54 13.67
CA TYR A 30 9.59 7.98 14.58
C TYR A 30 8.20 8.51 14.29
N ALA A 31 8.06 9.79 13.95
CA ALA A 31 6.78 10.35 13.48
C ALA A 31 6.30 9.65 12.21
N TRP A 32 7.20 9.38 11.24
CA TRP A 32 6.86 8.62 10.03
C TRP A 32 6.47 7.16 10.33
N VAL A 33 7.14 6.52 11.30
CA VAL A 33 6.82 5.16 11.74
C VAL A 33 5.46 5.10 12.44
N ALA A 34 5.16 6.10 13.27
CA ALA A 34 3.93 6.19 14.05
C ALA A 34 2.73 6.72 13.25
N ARG A 35 2.96 7.31 12.07
CA ARG A 35 1.89 7.85 11.22
C ARG A 35 0.89 6.73 10.92
N PRO A 36 -0.38 6.88 11.33
CA PRO A 36 -1.41 5.93 10.95
C PRO A 36 -1.56 5.94 9.44
N GLU A 37 -2.02 4.82 8.91
CA GLU A 37 -2.35 4.77 7.51
C GLU A 37 -3.46 5.80 7.19
N SER A 38 -3.29 6.54 6.10
CA SER A 38 -4.34 7.45 5.66
C SER A 38 -5.60 6.68 5.27
N ARG A 39 -6.77 7.29 5.48
CA ARG A 39 -8.06 6.70 5.08
C ARG A 39 -8.05 6.18 3.63
N ARG A 40 -7.47 6.95 2.70
CA ARG A 40 -7.33 6.56 1.29
C ARG A 40 -6.43 5.34 1.09
N ALA A 41 -5.33 5.24 1.84
CA ALA A 41 -4.46 4.07 1.76
C ALA A 41 -5.14 2.82 2.36
N ALA A 42 -5.91 2.99 3.44
CA ALA A 42 -6.71 1.91 4.02
C ALA A 42 -7.77 1.39 3.05
N GLU A 43 -8.51 2.32 2.42
CA GLU A 43 -9.48 1.99 1.37
C GLU A 43 -8.82 1.29 0.18
N ASN A 44 -7.67 1.78 -0.29
CA ASN A 44 -6.93 1.13 -1.37
C ASN A 44 -6.46 -0.27 -0.97
N ARG A 45 -5.99 -0.49 0.26
CA ARG A 45 -5.59 -1.82 0.71
C ARG A 45 -6.78 -2.80 0.69
N ARG A 46 -7.95 -2.37 1.18
CA ARG A 46 -9.18 -3.17 1.13
C ARG A 46 -9.57 -3.51 -0.30
N LEU A 47 -9.50 -2.51 -1.19
CA LEU A 47 -9.82 -2.68 -2.60
C LEU A 47 -8.85 -3.62 -3.33
N VAL A 48 -7.54 -3.50 -3.07
CA VAL A 48 -6.52 -4.41 -3.62
C VAL A 48 -6.78 -5.85 -3.19
N ALA A 49 -7.20 -6.07 -1.94
CA ALA A 49 -7.54 -7.40 -1.46
C ALA A 49 -8.70 -8.02 -2.26
N GLU A 50 -9.77 -7.27 -2.51
CA GLU A 50 -10.90 -7.72 -3.33
C GLU A 50 -10.53 -7.95 -4.80
N ILE A 51 -9.77 -7.02 -5.40
CA ILE A 51 -9.26 -7.17 -6.77
C ILE A 51 -8.51 -8.49 -6.89
N ARG A 52 -7.64 -8.82 -5.91
CA ARG A 52 -6.91 -10.08 -5.87
C ARG A 52 -7.81 -11.29 -5.72
N ILE A 53 -8.85 -11.21 -4.90
CA ILE A 53 -9.84 -12.30 -4.74
C ILE A 53 -10.56 -12.56 -6.06
N ILE A 54 -11.07 -11.53 -6.73
CA ILE A 54 -11.78 -11.64 -8.02
C ILE A 54 -10.83 -12.17 -9.11
N HIS A 55 -9.61 -11.63 -9.16
CA HIS A 55 -8.61 -12.08 -10.12
C HIS A 55 -8.19 -13.54 -9.87
N ALA A 56 -8.05 -13.97 -8.62
CA ALA A 56 -7.78 -15.37 -8.29
C ALA A 56 -8.98 -16.28 -8.64
N ALA A 57 -10.21 -15.88 -8.32
CA ALA A 57 -11.42 -16.63 -8.64
C ALA A 57 -11.61 -16.85 -10.15
N SER A 58 -11.20 -15.87 -10.97
CA SER A 58 -11.20 -15.98 -12.43
C SER A 58 -10.01 -16.76 -13.01
N ARG A 59 -9.25 -17.49 -12.18
CA ARG A 59 -8.00 -18.17 -12.59
C ARG A 59 -7.01 -17.23 -13.27
N LYS A 60 -6.93 -15.99 -12.79
CA LYS A 60 -6.04 -14.92 -13.30
C LYS A 60 -6.33 -14.47 -14.73
N THR A 61 -7.53 -14.79 -15.26
CA THR A 61 -7.90 -14.41 -16.64
C THR A 61 -8.53 -13.02 -16.73
N TYR A 62 -9.09 -12.50 -15.63
CA TYR A 62 -9.75 -11.20 -15.64
C TYR A 62 -8.73 -10.07 -15.53
N GLY A 63 -8.65 -9.24 -16.56
CA GLY A 63 -7.98 -7.93 -16.51
C GLY A 63 -8.84 -6.86 -15.82
N SER A 64 -8.33 -5.62 -15.80
CA SER A 64 -9.00 -4.49 -15.14
C SER A 64 -10.47 -4.28 -15.53
N PRO A 65 -10.91 -4.43 -16.80
CA PRO A 65 -12.30 -4.16 -17.16
C PRO A 65 -13.26 -5.19 -16.53
N ARG A 66 -12.88 -6.47 -16.51
CA ARG A 66 -13.71 -7.56 -15.96
C ARG A 66 -13.72 -7.56 -14.43
N VAL A 67 -12.60 -7.22 -13.80
CA VAL A 67 -12.56 -7.03 -12.35
C VAL A 67 -13.41 -5.83 -11.95
N HIS A 68 -13.31 -4.71 -12.68
CA HIS A 68 -14.16 -3.54 -12.47
C HIS A 68 -15.65 -3.86 -12.60
N ALA A 69 -16.06 -4.59 -13.66
CA ALA A 69 -17.45 -5.01 -13.82
C ALA A 69 -17.95 -5.87 -12.65
N THR A 70 -17.09 -6.75 -12.11
CA THR A 70 -17.42 -7.59 -10.96
C THR A 70 -17.57 -6.75 -9.68
N LEU A 71 -16.68 -5.76 -9.46
CA LEU A 71 -16.78 -4.84 -8.33
C LEU A 71 -18.04 -3.97 -8.41
N GLN A 72 -18.42 -3.51 -9.61
CA GLN A 72 -19.67 -2.77 -9.84
C GLN A 72 -20.90 -3.63 -9.55
N ALA A 73 -20.89 -4.90 -9.97
CA ALA A 73 -21.96 -5.86 -9.65
C ALA A 73 -22.08 -6.13 -8.14
N GLN A 74 -20.99 -5.99 -7.38
CA GLN A 74 -20.98 -6.03 -5.91
C GLN A 74 -21.40 -4.69 -5.26
N GLY A 75 -21.89 -3.73 -6.05
CA GLY A 75 -22.36 -2.42 -5.58
C GLY A 75 -21.26 -1.38 -5.34
N LYS A 76 -20.02 -1.62 -5.81
CA LYS A 76 -18.91 -0.68 -5.60
C LYS A 76 -18.80 0.33 -6.74
N GLN A 77 -19.06 1.59 -6.41
CA GLN A 77 -18.86 2.72 -7.34
C GLN A 77 -17.39 3.14 -7.38
N ILE A 78 -16.59 2.46 -8.19
CA ILE A 78 -15.15 2.70 -8.34
C ILE A 78 -14.83 2.80 -9.82
N GLY A 79 -14.07 3.82 -10.23
CA GLY A 79 -13.65 3.95 -11.63
C GLY A 79 -12.64 2.88 -12.06
N GLU A 80 -12.75 2.41 -13.30
CA GLU A 80 -11.87 1.39 -13.88
C GLU A 80 -10.39 1.77 -13.77
N HIS A 81 -10.01 3.03 -14.04
CA HIS A 81 -8.62 3.47 -13.91
C HIS A 81 -8.05 3.31 -12.50
N ARG A 82 -8.90 3.41 -11.46
CA ARG A 82 -8.47 3.15 -10.08
C ARG A 82 -8.22 1.66 -9.87
N VAL A 83 -9.01 0.78 -10.49
CA VAL A 83 -8.82 -0.68 -10.47
C VAL A 83 -7.54 -1.06 -11.23
N ALA A 84 -7.32 -0.51 -12.42
CA ALA A 84 -6.14 -0.79 -13.23
C ALA A 84 -4.81 -0.35 -12.57
N ARG A 85 -4.85 0.68 -11.72
CA ARG A 85 -3.68 1.20 -11.00
C ARG A 85 -3.31 0.39 -9.76
N LEU A 86 -4.25 -0.37 -9.19
CA LEU A 86 -4.13 -1.02 -7.88
C LEU A 86 -3.83 -2.52 -8.00
#